data_AF-A0AA96EKH2-F1
#
_entry.id   AF-A0AA96EKH2-F1
#
_cell.length_a   1.000
_cell.length_b   1.000
_cell.length_c   1.000
_cell.angle_alpha   90.00
_cell.angle_beta   90.00
_cell.angle_gamma   90.00
#
_symmetry.space_group_name_H-M   'P 1'
#
loop_
_entity.id
_entity.type
_entity.pdbx_description
1 polymer ?
#
loop_
_entity_poly.entity_id
_entity_poly.type
_entity_poly.pdbx_seq_one_letter_code
_entity_poly.pdbx_strand_id
1 'polypeptide(L)'
;MEPLTRLTATNPFAQYLIPSVGGLDPHEGQLGERDLVIDADPNQSAGYEFRVAPHDTAFESPAIGLIFNNYFALQVVPAQHPNSLSGALLPCFTIITPKPGVFANQAIREDQAFIEHKQRVSGSRGMILFPPTSKNDRGTYRVVPSVPMRVQPKIDVDFFDPSLSAVQQVEGMSVRRANVDIRFRVKGAGGFLNDPVAIKSITLDAEIY
;
A
#
# COMPACT_ATOMS: atom_id res chain seq x y z
N MET A 1 30.84 -0.70 -13.52
CA MET A 1 29.43 -0.81 -13.92
C MET A 1 29.30 -0.26 -15.33
N GLU A 2 28.76 -1.05 -16.25
CA GLU A 2 28.41 -0.58 -17.59
C GLU A 2 27.23 0.41 -17.50
N PRO A 3 27.15 1.43 -18.36
CA PRO A 3 25.95 2.26 -18.43
C PRO A 3 24.76 1.41 -18.90
N LEU A 4 23.57 1.63 -18.33
CA LEU A 4 22.34 0.89 -18.66
C LEU A 4 21.99 0.91 -20.15
N THR A 5 22.50 1.88 -20.90
CA THR A 5 22.31 2.02 -22.35
C THR A 5 23.26 1.18 -23.19
N ARG A 6 24.22 0.47 -22.58
CA ARG A 6 25.22 -0.37 -23.25
C ARG A 6 25.51 -1.65 -22.47
N LEU A 7 24.48 -2.26 -21.89
CA LEU A 7 24.63 -3.55 -21.23
C LEU A 7 25.06 -4.59 -22.27
N THR A 8 26.13 -5.32 -21.98
CA THR A 8 26.60 -6.43 -22.81
C THR A 8 26.17 -7.79 -22.27
N ALA A 9 25.71 -7.82 -21.02
CA ALA A 9 25.31 -9.03 -20.32
C ALA A 9 24.12 -8.78 -19.39
N THR A 10 23.51 -9.87 -18.91
CA THR A 10 22.47 -9.82 -17.89
C THR A 10 23.08 -9.61 -16.52
N ASN A 11 22.58 -8.61 -15.79
CA ASN A 11 23.09 -8.19 -14.49
C ASN A 11 21.99 -8.25 -13.43
N PRO A 12 22.09 -9.13 -12.42
CA PRO A 12 21.17 -9.12 -11.29
C PRO A 12 21.44 -7.90 -10.41
N PHE A 13 20.38 -7.24 -9.93
CA PHE A 13 20.50 -6.05 -9.08
C PHE A 13 19.57 -6.05 -7.86
N ALA A 14 18.60 -6.96 -7.81
CA ALA A 14 17.77 -7.16 -6.63
C ALA A 14 17.31 -8.60 -6.53
N GLN A 15 17.09 -9.05 -5.30
CA GLN A 15 16.46 -10.32 -4.99
C GLN A 15 15.37 -10.08 -3.95
N TYR A 16 14.26 -10.79 -4.12
CA TYR A 16 13.12 -10.70 -3.21
C TYR A 16 12.73 -12.11 -2.78
N LEU A 17 12.64 -12.32 -1.47
CA LEU A 17 12.27 -13.60 -0.88
C LEU A 17 10.99 -13.44 -0.09
N ILE A 18 10.02 -14.30 -0.43
CA ILE A 18 8.74 -14.41 0.25
C ILE A 18 8.81 -15.70 1.08
N PRO A 19 8.71 -15.64 2.43
CA PRO A 19 8.79 -16.84 3.27
C PRO A 19 7.70 -17.87 2.99
N SER A 20 6.50 -17.42 2.68
CA SER A 20 5.36 -18.23 2.26
C SER A 20 4.35 -17.31 1.57
N VAL A 21 3.86 -17.71 0.40
CA VAL A 21 2.82 -16.95 -0.32
C VAL A 21 1.50 -16.97 0.44
N GLY A 22 1.21 -18.05 1.18
CA GLY A 22 0.05 -18.13 2.07
C GLY A 22 0.07 -17.15 3.24
N GLY A 23 1.23 -16.56 3.56
CA GLY A 23 1.36 -15.49 4.54
C GLY A 23 1.17 -14.08 3.98
N LEU A 24 0.96 -13.93 2.67
CA LEU A 24 0.67 -12.64 2.04
C LEU A 24 -0.83 -12.34 2.09
N ASP A 25 -1.16 -11.05 2.16
CA ASP A 25 -2.54 -10.62 2.04
C ASP A 25 -3.07 -10.89 0.62
N PRO A 26 -4.34 -11.34 0.50
CA PRO A 26 -4.95 -11.53 -0.81
C PRO A 26 -5.07 -10.19 -1.53
N HIS A 27 -4.78 -10.21 -2.84
CA HIS A 27 -5.03 -9.05 -3.69
C HIS A 27 -6.53 -8.94 -3.99
N GLU A 28 -7.19 -7.89 -3.49
CA GLU A 28 -8.64 -7.65 -3.69
C GLU A 28 -8.96 -6.81 -4.96
N GLY A 29 -7.93 -6.36 -5.70
CA GLY A 29 -8.09 -5.56 -6.92
C GLY A 29 -8.39 -6.40 -8.16
N GLN A 30 -8.89 -5.73 -9.21
CA GLN A 30 -8.95 -6.34 -10.55
C GLN A 30 -7.54 -6.38 -11.14
N LEU A 31 -7.13 -7.56 -11.62
CA LEU A 31 -5.90 -7.71 -12.39
C LEU A 31 -6.04 -6.96 -13.71
N GLY A 32 -5.06 -6.10 -14.01
CA GLY A 32 -4.92 -5.48 -15.31
C GLY A 32 -4.42 -6.46 -16.37
N GLU A 33 -4.66 -6.15 -17.65
CA GLU A 33 -4.21 -6.99 -18.78
C GLU A 33 -2.68 -7.17 -18.88
N ARG A 34 -1.92 -6.33 -18.16
CA ARG A 34 -0.45 -6.34 -18.14
C ARG A 34 0.13 -6.83 -16.82
N ASP A 35 -0.73 -7.27 -15.90
CA ASP A 35 -0.28 -7.75 -14.61
C ASP A 35 0.34 -9.14 -14.75
N LEU A 36 1.48 -9.31 -14.09
CA LEU A 36 2.18 -10.58 -14.04
C LEU A 36 1.62 -11.43 -12.90
N VAL A 37 1.00 -12.55 -13.24
CA VAL A 37 0.56 -13.57 -12.29
C VAL A 37 1.54 -14.74 -12.36
N ILE A 38 2.12 -15.10 -11.21
CA ILE A 38 3.03 -16.22 -11.07
C ILE A 38 2.38 -17.23 -10.13
N ASP A 39 2.19 -18.45 -10.61
CA ASP A 39 1.72 -19.55 -9.77
C ASP A 39 2.79 -19.89 -8.72
N ALA A 40 2.38 -19.96 -7.46
CA ALA A 40 3.27 -20.26 -6.35
C ALA A 40 2.59 -21.20 -5.35
N ASP A 41 3.37 -22.11 -4.77
CA ASP A 41 2.90 -22.95 -3.67
C ASP A 41 2.72 -22.08 -2.41
N PRO A 42 1.50 -22.00 -1.82
CA PRO A 42 1.25 -21.18 -0.65
C PRO A 42 2.10 -21.59 0.56
N ASN A 43 2.55 -22.83 0.64
CA ASN A 43 3.29 -23.35 1.80
C ASN A 43 4.82 -23.28 1.64
N GLN A 44 5.31 -22.85 0.48
CA GLN A 44 6.74 -22.76 0.21
C GLN A 44 7.21 -21.32 0.08
N SER A 45 8.49 -21.12 0.38
CA SER A 45 9.14 -19.85 0.11
C SER A 45 9.27 -19.65 -1.39
N ALA A 46 8.98 -18.44 -1.87
CA ALA A 46 9.17 -18.05 -3.25
C ALA A 46 10.29 -17.00 -3.35
N GLY A 47 11.29 -17.28 -4.17
CA GLY A 47 12.40 -16.37 -4.47
C GLY A 47 12.25 -15.77 -5.86
N TYR A 48 12.57 -14.49 -6.00
CA TYR A 48 12.61 -13.79 -7.27
C TYR A 48 13.92 -13.01 -7.41
N GLU A 49 14.51 -13.07 -8.59
CA GLU A 49 15.68 -12.27 -8.95
C GLU A 49 15.31 -11.27 -10.04
N PHE A 50 15.67 -10.01 -9.80
CA PHE A 50 15.46 -8.90 -10.71
C PHE A 50 16.77 -8.62 -11.44
N ARG A 51 16.69 -8.62 -12.76
CA ARG A 51 17.85 -8.48 -13.64
C ARG A 51 17.64 -7.33 -14.61
N VAL A 52 18.73 -6.67 -14.98
CA VAL A 52 18.77 -5.80 -16.15
C VAL A 52 19.60 -6.47 -17.23
N ALA A 53 19.07 -6.53 -18.45
CA ALA A 53 19.70 -7.20 -19.58
C ALA A 53 19.69 -6.29 -20.83
N PRO A 54 20.48 -6.64 -21.88
CA PRO A 54 20.34 -6.02 -23.19
C PRO A 54 18.89 -6.03 -23.68
N HIS A 55 18.46 -4.98 -24.40
CA HIS A 55 17.07 -4.82 -24.84
C HIS A 55 16.55 -5.94 -25.76
N ASP A 56 17.46 -6.64 -26.45
CA ASP A 56 17.22 -7.74 -27.37
C ASP A 56 17.27 -9.12 -26.69
N THR A 57 17.44 -9.15 -25.36
CA THR A 57 17.44 -10.39 -24.59
C THR A 57 16.06 -11.04 -24.63
N ALA A 58 15.99 -12.28 -25.09
CA ALA A 58 14.76 -13.06 -25.06
C ALA A 58 14.32 -13.38 -23.62
N PHE A 59 13.01 -13.41 -23.38
CA PHE A 59 12.43 -13.82 -22.11
C PHE A 59 12.05 -15.31 -22.21
N GLU A 60 12.75 -16.19 -21.49
CA GLU A 60 12.43 -17.61 -21.41
C GLU A 60 11.52 -17.88 -20.21
N SER A 61 10.33 -18.43 -20.43
CA SER A 61 9.42 -18.79 -19.33
C SER A 61 10.14 -19.65 -18.27
N PRO A 62 9.99 -19.35 -16.96
CA PRO A 62 9.05 -18.41 -16.34
C PRO A 62 9.57 -16.96 -16.19
N ALA A 63 10.67 -16.60 -16.85
CA ALA A 63 11.15 -15.22 -16.90
C ALA A 63 10.16 -14.33 -17.65
N ILE A 64 9.80 -13.20 -17.05
CA ILE A 64 8.99 -12.17 -17.70
C ILE A 64 9.68 -10.83 -17.51
N GLY A 65 9.58 -9.96 -18.52
CA GLY A 65 10.26 -8.69 -18.49
C GLY A 65 9.63 -7.61 -19.35
N LEU A 66 10.11 -6.40 -19.12
CA LEU A 66 9.71 -5.18 -19.81
C LEU A 66 10.90 -4.63 -20.57
N ILE A 67 10.70 -4.24 -21.82
CA ILE A 67 11.72 -3.54 -22.61
C ILE A 67 11.47 -2.03 -22.45
N PHE A 68 12.47 -1.32 -21.96
CA PHE A 68 12.39 0.14 -21.78
C PHE A 68 12.99 0.86 -22.98
N ASN A 69 12.14 1.37 -23.89
CA ASN A 69 12.52 2.20 -25.04
C ASN A 69 13.73 1.66 -25.84
N ASN A 70 13.85 0.33 -25.98
CA ASN A 70 14.98 -0.35 -26.62
C ASN A 70 16.37 -0.05 -26.02
N TYR A 71 16.45 0.46 -24.79
CA TYR A 71 17.72 0.66 -24.09
C TYR A 71 18.15 -0.59 -23.33
N PHE A 72 17.24 -1.15 -22.54
CA PHE A 72 17.47 -2.34 -21.73
C PHE A 72 16.17 -3.10 -21.49
N ALA A 73 16.30 -4.35 -21.07
CA ALA A 73 15.22 -5.19 -20.58
C ALA A 73 15.31 -5.32 -19.05
N LEU A 74 14.20 -5.09 -18.36
CA LEU A 74 14.03 -5.43 -16.95
C LEU A 74 13.37 -6.80 -16.85
N GLN A 75 13.98 -7.75 -16.16
CA GLN A 75 13.50 -9.11 -16.05
C GLN A 75 13.25 -9.49 -14.60
N VAL A 76 12.20 -10.29 -14.37
CA VAL A 76 11.94 -10.99 -13.12
C VAL A 76 11.98 -12.48 -13.41
N VAL A 77 12.80 -13.21 -12.67
CA VAL A 77 12.92 -14.67 -12.78
C VAL A 77 12.67 -15.32 -11.42
N PRO A 78 11.90 -16.42 -11.36
CA PRO A 78 11.89 -17.30 -10.20
C PRO A 78 13.30 -17.80 -9.88
N ALA A 79 13.68 -17.70 -8.61
CA ALA A 79 14.95 -18.18 -8.08
C ALA A 79 14.68 -19.28 -7.05
N GLN A 80 15.25 -20.48 -7.26
CA GLN A 80 14.98 -21.64 -6.41
C GLN A 80 15.65 -21.55 -5.03
N HIS A 81 16.61 -20.65 -4.84
CA HIS A 81 17.30 -20.46 -3.57
C HIS A 81 17.64 -18.98 -3.36
N PRO A 82 17.77 -18.50 -2.11
CA PRO A 82 18.52 -17.28 -1.85
C PRO A 82 19.94 -17.58 -2.32
N ASN A 83 20.28 -17.15 -3.54
CA ASN A 83 21.64 -17.17 -4.01
C ASN A 83 22.45 -16.40 -2.96
N SER A 84 23.34 -17.09 -2.26
CA SER A 84 24.35 -16.44 -1.46
C SER A 84 25.09 -15.50 -2.41
N LEU A 85 24.77 -14.20 -2.33
CA LEU A 85 25.50 -13.16 -3.06
C LEU A 85 26.98 -13.48 -2.89
N SER A 86 27.73 -13.50 -4.00
CA SER A 86 29.16 -13.79 -3.90
C SER A 86 29.79 -12.81 -2.90
N GLY A 87 30.79 -13.26 -2.14
CA GLY A 87 31.41 -12.44 -1.10
C GLY A 87 31.85 -11.04 -1.58
N ALA A 88 32.21 -10.93 -2.86
CA ALA A 88 32.57 -9.67 -3.52
C ALA A 88 31.39 -8.71 -3.74
N LEU A 89 30.16 -9.22 -3.88
CA LEU A 89 28.96 -8.42 -4.14
C LEU A 89 28.25 -7.99 -2.87
N LEU A 90 28.40 -8.73 -1.76
CA LEU A 90 27.77 -8.42 -0.46
C LEU A 90 27.89 -6.93 -0.04
N PRO A 91 29.04 -6.24 -0.18
CA PRO A 91 29.15 -4.83 0.18
C PRO A 91 28.31 -3.86 -0.67
N CYS A 92 27.85 -4.30 -1.85
CA CYS A 92 27.06 -3.48 -2.77
C CYS A 92 25.55 -3.57 -2.51
N PHE A 93 25.11 -4.42 -1.56
CA PHE A 93 23.70 -4.67 -1.28
C PHE A 93 23.35 -4.36 0.17
N THR A 94 22.15 -3.84 0.38
CA THR A 94 21.55 -3.75 1.72
C THR A 94 20.62 -4.95 1.92
N ILE A 95 20.95 -5.81 2.88
CA ILE A 95 20.10 -6.95 3.23
C ILE A 95 19.11 -6.50 4.31
N ILE A 96 17.83 -6.47 3.97
CA ILE A 96 16.74 -6.18 4.91
C ILE A 96 16.05 -7.51 5.23
N THR A 97 16.36 -8.08 6.38
CA THR A 97 15.64 -9.26 6.88
C THR A 97 14.67 -8.81 7.98
N PRO A 98 13.35 -8.93 7.78
CA PRO A 98 12.42 -8.71 8.88
C PRO A 98 12.71 -9.74 9.97
N LYS A 99 12.90 -9.28 11.21
CA LYS A 99 13.00 -10.20 12.35
C LYS A 99 11.64 -10.88 12.51
N PRO A 100 11.60 -12.21 12.76
CA PRO A 100 10.37 -12.88 13.15
C PRO A 100 9.70 -12.11 14.28
N GLY A 101 8.42 -11.81 14.12
CA GLY A 101 7.61 -11.22 15.19
C GLY A 101 7.53 -12.16 16.38
N VAL A 102 7.22 -11.62 17.56
CA VAL A 102 7.05 -12.41 18.80
C VAL A 102 5.88 -13.40 18.69
N PHE A 103 4.94 -13.15 17.78
CA PHE A 103 3.72 -13.94 17.61
C PHE A 103 3.77 -14.74 16.33
N ALA A 104 3.44 -16.04 16.43
CA ALA A 104 3.34 -16.96 15.29
C ALA A 104 2.16 -16.62 14.35
N ASN A 105 1.14 -15.95 14.89
CA ASN A 105 -0.01 -15.45 14.15
C ASN A 105 -0.14 -13.94 14.39
N GLN A 106 -0.78 -13.23 13.46
CA GLN A 106 -1.07 -11.81 13.61
C GLN A 106 -1.88 -11.56 14.90
N ALA A 107 -1.24 -11.00 15.92
CA ALA A 107 -1.83 -10.81 17.25
C ALA A 107 -2.86 -9.67 17.31
N ILE A 108 -2.81 -8.76 16.33
CA ILE A 108 -3.64 -7.56 16.26
C ILE A 108 -4.21 -7.47 14.85
N ARG A 109 -5.54 -7.37 14.74
CA ARG A 109 -6.22 -7.16 13.46
C ARG A 109 -5.70 -5.89 12.76
N GLU A 110 -5.70 -5.88 11.44
CA GLU A 110 -5.19 -4.76 10.63
C GLU A 110 -5.87 -3.41 10.97
N ASP A 111 -7.20 -3.43 11.16
CA ASP A 111 -8.00 -2.28 11.55
C ASP A 111 -7.56 -1.68 12.89
N GLN A 112 -7.36 -2.54 13.90
CA GLN A 112 -6.84 -2.18 15.21
C GLN A 112 -5.40 -1.64 15.11
N ALA A 113 -4.53 -2.30 14.33
CA ALA A 113 -3.15 -1.86 14.13
C ALA A 113 -3.08 -0.48 13.47
N PHE A 114 -3.97 -0.20 12.51
CA PHE A 114 -4.07 1.10 11.85
C PHE A 114 -4.45 2.20 12.84
N ILE A 115 -5.47 1.99 13.67
CA ILE A 115 -5.92 2.94 14.68
C ILE A 115 -4.80 3.21 15.69
N GLU A 116 -4.19 2.17 16.26
CA GLU A 116 -3.11 2.32 17.23
C GLU A 116 -1.91 3.08 16.68
N HIS A 117 -1.54 2.82 15.42
CA HIS A 117 -0.49 3.55 14.74
C HIS A 117 -0.83 5.05 14.64
N LYS A 118 -2.05 5.40 14.21
CA LYS A 118 -2.47 6.81 14.09
C LYS A 118 -2.60 7.51 15.44
N GLN A 119 -3.07 6.81 16.47
CA GLN A 119 -3.10 7.32 17.84
C GLN A 119 -1.69 7.59 18.37
N ARG A 120 -0.74 6.68 18.15
CA ARG A 120 0.65 6.86 18.56
C ARG A 120 1.32 8.03 17.85
N VAL A 121 1.09 8.19 16.54
CA VAL A 121 1.64 9.30 15.75
C VAL A 121 1.03 10.64 16.14
N SER A 122 -0.28 10.69 16.41
CA SER A 122 -0.98 11.93 16.78
C SER A 122 -0.88 12.30 18.26
N GLY A 123 -0.49 11.36 19.12
CA GLY A 123 -0.53 11.53 20.58
C GLY A 123 -1.95 11.54 21.17
N SER A 124 -2.98 11.26 20.36
CA SER A 124 -4.38 11.22 20.79
C SER A 124 -4.85 9.78 20.98
N ARG A 125 -5.70 9.55 21.99
CA ARG A 125 -6.42 8.27 22.19
C ARG A 125 -7.88 8.32 21.73
N GLY A 126 -8.34 9.50 21.30
CA GLY A 126 -9.71 9.71 20.83
C GLY A 126 -9.84 9.51 19.32
N MET A 127 -11.01 9.88 18.80
CA MET A 127 -11.21 10.07 17.36
C MET A 127 -10.25 11.16 16.86
N ILE A 128 -9.63 10.92 15.70
CA ILE A 128 -8.66 11.84 15.10
C ILE A 128 -9.24 12.38 13.80
N LEU A 129 -9.29 13.70 13.67
CA LEU A 129 -9.66 14.40 12.46
C LEU A 129 -8.39 14.93 11.78
N PHE A 130 -8.18 14.55 10.53
CA PHE A 130 -7.16 15.11 9.66
C PHE A 130 -7.85 16.05 8.65
N PRO A 131 -7.61 17.37 8.71
CA PRO A 131 -8.08 18.29 7.69
C PRO A 131 -7.30 18.09 6.38
N PRO A 132 -7.80 18.57 5.23
CA PRO A 132 -7.03 18.59 4.00
C PRO A 132 -5.78 19.48 4.18
N THR A 133 -4.60 18.95 3.84
CA THR A 133 -3.31 19.60 4.08
C THR A 133 -2.63 20.06 2.78
N SER A 134 -3.02 19.49 1.65
CA SER A 134 -2.49 19.82 0.34
C SER A 134 -3.59 19.95 -0.71
N LYS A 135 -3.29 20.64 -1.82
CA LYS A 135 -4.19 20.71 -2.98
C LYS A 135 -4.48 19.34 -3.58
N ASN A 136 -3.59 18.36 -3.38
CA ASN A 136 -3.77 16.99 -3.86
C ASN A 136 -4.86 16.24 -3.08
N ASP A 137 -5.20 16.69 -1.87
CA ASP A 137 -6.25 16.10 -1.04
C ASP A 137 -7.65 16.47 -1.55
N ARG A 138 -7.76 17.43 -2.49
CA ARG A 138 -9.03 17.90 -3.09
C ARG A 138 -10.11 18.25 -2.06
N GLY A 139 -9.70 18.78 -0.90
CA GLY A 139 -10.60 19.12 0.20
C GLY A 139 -11.15 17.94 1.00
N THR A 140 -10.49 16.78 0.93
CA THR A 140 -10.92 15.58 1.64
C THR A 140 -10.44 15.59 3.08
N TYR A 141 -11.40 15.53 4.00
CA TYR A 141 -11.15 15.27 5.41
C TYR A 141 -11.07 13.77 5.66
N ARG A 142 -10.25 13.38 6.63
CA ARG A 142 -10.13 11.99 7.08
C ARG A 142 -10.41 11.89 8.57
N VAL A 143 -11.23 10.92 8.94
CA VAL A 143 -11.58 10.63 10.32
C VAL A 143 -11.12 9.21 10.63
N VAL A 144 -10.31 9.09 11.67
CA VAL A 144 -9.90 7.80 12.23
C VAL A 144 -10.62 7.61 13.56
N PRO A 145 -11.46 6.56 13.71
CA PRO A 145 -12.15 6.30 14.96
C PRO A 145 -11.16 5.86 16.05
N SER A 146 -11.59 5.94 17.32
CA SER A 146 -10.78 5.49 18.45
C SER A 146 -10.72 3.97 18.61
N VAL A 147 -11.66 3.25 18.01
CA VAL A 147 -11.79 1.79 18.03
C VAL A 147 -12.26 1.28 16.65
N PRO A 148 -11.96 0.02 16.27
CA PRO A 148 -12.41 -0.56 15.02
C PRO A 148 -13.95 -0.64 14.95
N MET A 149 -14.52 -0.26 13.81
CA MET A 149 -15.96 -0.36 13.57
C MET A 149 -16.31 -1.68 12.87
N ARG A 150 -17.45 -2.27 13.24
CA ARG A 150 -18.02 -3.49 12.65
C ARG A 150 -18.45 -3.27 11.21
N VAL A 151 -19.16 -2.17 10.99
CA VAL A 151 -19.63 -1.70 9.69
C VAL A 151 -19.07 -0.30 9.44
N GLN A 152 -19.09 0.12 8.18
CA GLN A 152 -18.70 1.49 7.84
C GLN A 152 -19.64 2.46 8.56
N PRO A 153 -19.13 3.35 9.43
CA PRO A 153 -19.99 4.26 10.16
C PRO A 153 -20.49 5.37 9.24
N LYS A 154 -21.71 5.82 9.49
CA LYS A 154 -22.22 7.04 8.88
C LYS A 154 -21.66 8.24 9.64
N ILE A 155 -21.12 9.20 8.90
CA ILE A 155 -20.59 10.43 9.47
C ILE A 155 -21.61 11.56 9.37
N ASP A 156 -21.93 12.17 10.51
CA ASP A 156 -22.72 13.38 10.58
C ASP A 156 -21.80 14.53 11.06
N VAL A 157 -21.73 15.61 10.28
CA VAL A 157 -20.85 16.75 10.54
C VAL A 157 -21.67 18.02 10.63
N ASP A 158 -21.58 18.68 11.78
CA ASP A 158 -22.15 20.01 11.98
C ASP A 158 -21.08 21.06 11.73
N PHE A 159 -21.36 21.98 10.82
CA PHE A 159 -20.50 23.13 10.54
C PHE A 159 -20.97 24.36 11.33
N PHE A 160 -20.05 25.30 11.56
CA PHE A 160 -20.45 26.62 12.07
C PHE A 160 -21.25 27.42 11.03
N ASP A 161 -20.96 27.21 9.75
CA ASP A 161 -21.73 27.77 8.64
C ASP A 161 -22.84 26.78 8.24
N PRO A 162 -24.13 27.13 8.42
CA PRO A 162 -25.25 26.25 8.13
C PRO A 162 -25.47 26.01 6.64
N SER A 163 -24.80 26.75 5.75
CA SER A 163 -24.88 26.54 4.30
C SER A 163 -23.99 25.38 3.81
N LEU A 164 -23.13 24.85 4.69
CA LEU A 164 -22.21 23.76 4.38
C LEU A 164 -22.80 22.39 4.70
N SER A 165 -22.40 21.40 3.91
CA SER A 165 -22.78 19.99 4.14
C SER A 165 -21.59 19.06 3.90
N ALA A 166 -21.54 17.95 4.63
CA ALA A 166 -20.54 16.90 4.44
C ALA A 166 -21.06 15.83 3.49
N VAL A 167 -20.20 15.37 2.59
CA VAL A 167 -20.46 14.26 1.67
C VAL A 167 -19.42 13.18 1.89
N GLN A 168 -19.84 12.07 2.51
CA GLN A 168 -18.98 10.91 2.74
C GLN A 168 -18.51 10.30 1.42
N GLN A 169 -17.24 9.91 1.36
CA GLN A 169 -16.59 9.30 0.21
C GLN A 169 -16.39 7.81 0.50
N VAL A 170 -17.04 6.95 -0.28
CA VAL A 170 -17.04 5.48 -0.06
C VAL A 170 -16.33 4.72 -1.19
N GLU A 171 -16.14 5.35 -2.35
CA GLU A 171 -15.60 4.69 -3.54
C GLU A 171 -14.11 4.34 -3.41
N GLY A 172 -13.75 3.12 -3.83
CA GLY A 172 -12.36 2.70 -4.01
C GLY A 172 -11.60 2.30 -2.73
N MET A 173 -12.28 2.10 -1.59
CA MET A 173 -11.66 1.58 -0.37
C MET A 173 -12.08 0.13 -0.11
N SER A 174 -11.15 -0.70 0.35
CA SER A 174 -11.50 -2.03 0.86
C SER A 174 -12.42 -1.89 2.09
N VAL A 175 -13.31 -2.86 2.29
CA VAL A 175 -14.32 -2.84 3.37
C VAL A 175 -13.66 -2.65 4.74
N ARG A 176 -12.53 -3.34 4.98
CA ARG A 176 -11.78 -3.23 6.25
C ARG A 176 -11.22 -1.83 6.49
N ARG A 177 -10.78 -1.15 5.43
CA ARG A 177 -10.23 0.20 5.52
C ARG A 177 -11.31 1.27 5.62
N ALA A 178 -12.47 1.05 4.99
CA ALA A 178 -13.63 1.91 5.09
C ALA A 178 -14.18 2.02 6.53
N ASN A 179 -13.92 1.03 7.39
CA ASN A 179 -14.34 1.03 8.79
C ASN A 179 -13.40 1.83 9.72
N VAL A 180 -12.19 2.20 9.27
CA VAL A 180 -11.17 2.87 10.10
C VAL A 180 -10.56 4.13 9.48
N ASP A 181 -10.77 4.39 8.19
CA ASP A 181 -10.34 5.60 7.48
C ASP A 181 -11.56 6.20 6.76
N ILE A 182 -12.38 6.91 7.52
CA ILE A 182 -13.63 7.51 7.02
C ILE A 182 -13.27 8.81 6.33
N ARG A 183 -13.77 9.02 5.12
CA ARG A 183 -13.46 10.20 4.31
C ARG A 183 -14.70 10.98 3.98
N PHE A 184 -14.61 12.31 4.01
CA PHE A 184 -15.70 13.17 3.55
C PHE A 184 -15.14 14.45 2.91
N ARG A 185 -15.96 15.08 2.06
CA ARG A 185 -15.67 16.39 1.47
C ARG A 185 -16.77 17.37 1.87
N VAL A 186 -16.43 18.65 1.93
CA VAL A 186 -17.38 19.71 2.27
C VAL A 186 -17.93 20.34 1.00
N LYS A 187 -19.26 20.44 0.91
CA LYS A 187 -19.98 21.08 -0.18
C LYS A 187 -20.59 22.40 0.32
N GLY A 188 -20.29 23.48 -0.37
CA GLY A 188 -20.96 24.78 -0.24
C GLY A 188 -21.76 25.13 -1.49
N ALA A 189 -22.22 26.39 -1.59
CA ALA A 189 -23.07 26.85 -2.69
C ALA A 189 -22.42 26.70 -4.09
N GLY A 190 -21.10 26.90 -4.18
CA GLY A 190 -20.33 26.80 -5.43
C GLY A 190 -19.78 25.41 -5.77
N GLY A 191 -20.11 24.39 -4.98
CA GLY A 191 -19.57 23.03 -5.12
C GLY A 191 -18.66 22.60 -3.97
N PHE A 192 -17.73 21.70 -4.25
CA PHE A 192 -16.82 21.17 -3.22
C PHE A 192 -15.72 22.18 -2.89
N LEU A 193 -15.52 22.40 -1.59
CA LEU A 193 -14.46 23.24 -1.06
C LEU A 193 -13.17 22.44 -0.97
N ASN A 194 -12.04 23.09 -1.27
CA ASN A 194 -10.72 22.47 -1.20
C ASN A 194 -9.95 22.83 0.08
N ASP A 195 -10.30 23.96 0.71
CA ASP A 195 -9.64 24.46 1.91
C ASP A 195 -10.38 23.99 3.18
N PRO A 196 -9.67 23.85 4.31
CA PRO A 196 -10.31 23.53 5.57
C PRO A 196 -11.33 24.59 6.02
N VAL A 197 -12.51 24.14 6.41
CA VAL A 197 -13.56 24.91 7.09
C VAL A 197 -13.66 24.55 8.57
N ALA A 198 -14.24 25.47 9.35
CA ALA A 198 -14.50 25.27 10.77
C ALA A 198 -15.67 24.29 11.00
N ILE A 199 -15.41 23.28 11.83
CA ILE A 199 -16.37 22.23 12.19
C ILE A 199 -16.78 22.41 13.65
N LYS A 200 -18.07 22.34 13.92
CA LYS A 200 -18.66 22.45 15.26
C LYS A 200 -18.65 21.10 15.99
N SER A 201 -19.13 20.06 15.32
CA SER A 201 -19.17 18.70 15.86
C SER A 201 -19.06 17.66 14.75
N ILE A 202 -18.51 16.50 15.09
CA ILE A 202 -18.52 15.29 14.26
C ILE A 202 -19.09 14.17 15.11
N THR A 203 -20.08 13.48 14.57
CA THR A 203 -20.68 12.28 15.17
C THR A 203 -20.52 11.12 14.20
N LEU A 204 -20.15 9.96 14.75
CA LEU A 204 -20.10 8.71 14.00
C LEU A 204 -21.24 7.82 14.51
N ASP A 205 -22.21 7.55 13.62
CA ASP A 205 -23.20 6.51 13.84
C ASP A 205 -22.57 5.18 13.46
N ALA A 206 -22.21 4.41 14.48
CA ALA A 206 -21.32 3.28 14.34
C ALA A 206 -21.77 2.07 15.14
N GLU A 207 -21.54 0.89 14.57
CA GLU A 207 -21.61 -0.37 15.30
C GLU A 207 -20.20 -0.84 15.64
N ILE A 208 -19.96 -1.16 16.90
CA ILE A 208 -18.68 -1.68 17.40
C ILE A 208 -18.74 -3.20 17.57
N TYR A 209 -17.57 -3.85 17.58
CA TYR A 209 -17.44 -5.30 17.84
C TYR A 209 -17.66 -5.66 19.30
#